data_AF-A0A956LFQ6-F1
#
_entry.id   AF-A0A956LFQ6-F1
#
_cell.length_a   1.000
_cell.length_b   1.000
_cell.length_c   1.000
_cell.angle_alpha   90.00
_cell.angle_beta   90.00
_cell.angle_gamma   90.00
#
_symmetry.space_group_name_H-M   'P 1'
#
loop_
_entity.id
_entity.type
_entity.pdbx_description
1 polymer ?
#
loop_
_entity_poly.entity_id
_entity_poly.type
_entity_poly.pdbx_seq_one_letter_code
_entity_poly.pdbx_strand_id
1 'polypeptide(L)'
;MRPRPPSPASRSRHRVGLALLAGATLVVGACRARYEGPPVSLERVDPNKPPAAGEAGAGPTRRECPADDAAGCIALAMRYYAGEDVERDAAQAARLFEEVCEAGVPRGCVGLGVLLATGDGVELDTPRGLTLLLNACNAGDPLGCSRLGIVYMQGEGLRRDPARATELFELACSGGELEICASLGSMYFSGVDVPRNLERAHLMFNKACLSGHADACV
;
A
#
# COMPACT_ATOMS: atom_id res chain seq x y z
N MET A 1 13.74 -12.43 60.78
CA MET A 1 14.36 -13.77 60.65
C MET A 1 14.38 -14.17 59.19
N ARG A 2 15.53 -14.59 58.64
CA ARG A 2 15.72 -14.98 57.23
C ARG A 2 15.43 -16.49 57.05
N PRO A 3 14.78 -16.94 55.97
CA PRO A 3 14.68 -18.37 55.68
C PRO A 3 15.99 -18.91 55.10
N ARG A 4 16.40 -20.10 55.58
CA ARG A 4 17.58 -20.86 55.12
C ARG A 4 17.25 -21.69 53.87
N PRO A 5 18.23 -21.98 53.01
CA PRO A 5 18.04 -22.75 51.78
C PRO A 5 18.00 -24.27 52.04
N PRO A 6 17.43 -25.07 51.12
CA PRO A 6 17.45 -26.53 51.22
C PRO A 6 18.75 -27.13 50.68
N SER A 7 19.21 -28.21 51.31
CA SER A 7 20.32 -29.06 50.86
C SER A 7 19.82 -30.51 50.65
N PRO A 8 20.49 -31.34 49.81
CA PRO A 8 19.84 -32.37 49.00
C PRO A 8 20.08 -33.82 49.48
N ALA A 9 19.57 -34.75 48.66
CA ALA A 9 19.75 -36.21 48.66
C ALA A 9 18.80 -36.97 49.63
N SER A 10 18.33 -38.18 49.38
CA SER A 10 18.91 -39.29 48.60
C SER A 10 17.85 -40.35 48.23
N ARG A 11 18.12 -41.06 47.13
CA ARG A 11 17.52 -42.29 46.60
C ARG A 11 16.97 -43.29 47.64
N SER A 12 15.86 -43.98 47.35
CA SER A 12 15.92 -45.36 46.80
C SER A 12 14.53 -46.04 46.66
N ARG A 13 14.32 -46.58 45.46
CA ARG A 13 13.69 -47.87 45.10
C ARG A 13 12.56 -48.41 46.00
N HIS A 14 11.33 -48.33 45.48
CA HIS A 14 10.36 -49.43 45.63
C HIS A 14 9.88 -49.93 44.27
N ARG A 15 9.69 -51.24 44.24
CA ARG A 15 9.46 -52.12 43.10
C ARG A 15 8.01 -52.04 42.62
N VAL A 16 7.88 -52.09 41.29
CA VAL A 16 6.98 -52.96 40.51
C VAL A 16 5.57 -53.15 41.07
N GLY A 17 4.64 -52.35 40.55
CA GLY A 17 3.21 -52.65 40.51
C GLY A 17 2.76 -52.66 39.05
N LEU A 18 2.63 -53.88 38.50
CA LEU A 18 2.09 -54.19 37.19
C LEU A 18 0.57 -54.00 37.22
N ALA A 19 0.01 -53.12 36.40
CA ALA A 19 -1.41 -53.15 36.06
C ALA A 19 -1.61 -52.52 34.68
N LEU A 20 -2.05 -53.37 33.74
CA LEU A 20 -2.52 -53.00 32.42
C LEU A 20 -3.70 -52.01 32.55
N LEU A 21 -3.83 -51.08 31.60
CA LEU A 21 -4.85 -51.15 30.55
C LEU A 21 -4.90 -49.83 29.77
N ALA A 22 -4.80 -49.98 28.44
CA ALA A 22 -5.50 -49.23 27.41
C ALA A 22 -5.38 -47.69 27.37
N GLY A 23 -4.75 -47.19 26.30
CA GLY A 23 -5.11 -45.92 25.69
C GLY A 23 -3.94 -45.05 25.25
N ALA A 24 -3.93 -44.72 23.96
CA ALA A 24 -3.11 -43.69 23.31
C ALA A 24 -1.63 -44.04 22.99
N THR A 25 -1.44 -44.80 21.91
CA THR A 25 -0.26 -44.65 21.05
C THR A 25 -0.26 -43.24 20.45
N LEU A 26 0.55 -42.34 21.04
CA LEU A 26 1.06 -41.16 20.35
C LEU A 26 2.05 -41.63 19.28
N VAL A 27 1.54 -41.94 18.10
CA VAL A 27 2.36 -41.96 16.89
C VAL A 27 2.71 -40.50 16.62
N VAL A 28 4.00 -40.19 16.70
CA VAL A 28 4.59 -38.98 16.11
C VAL A 28 4.35 -39.07 14.60
N GLY A 29 3.19 -38.58 14.19
CA GLY A 29 2.68 -38.62 12.82
C GLY A 29 2.87 -37.26 12.16
N ALA A 30 3.70 -37.24 11.14
CA ALA A 30 3.98 -36.10 10.28
C ALA A 30 2.70 -35.42 9.76
N CYS A 31 2.53 -34.13 10.00
CA CYS A 31 1.71 -33.27 9.13
C CYS A 31 2.60 -32.67 8.04
N ARG A 32 2.99 -33.51 7.08
CA ARG A 32 3.31 -33.06 5.72
C ARG A 32 2.06 -33.28 4.89
N ALA A 33 1.20 -32.27 4.78
CA ALA A 33 0.20 -32.25 3.72
C ALA A 33 0.95 -32.02 2.40
N ARG A 34 1.13 -33.09 1.62
CA ARG A 34 1.51 -33.03 0.21
C ARG A 34 0.33 -32.41 -0.55
N TYR A 35 0.53 -31.21 -1.09
CA TYR A 35 -0.32 -30.67 -2.14
C TYR A 35 0.15 -31.28 -3.47
N GLU A 36 -0.51 -32.34 -3.93
CA GLU A 36 -0.31 -32.91 -5.26
C GLU A 36 -1.28 -32.23 -6.24
N GLY A 37 -1.01 -30.94 -6.52
CA GLY A 37 -1.63 -30.26 -7.66
C GLY A 37 -1.00 -30.74 -8.97
N PRO A 38 -1.71 -30.66 -10.11
CA PRO A 38 -1.13 -30.94 -11.42
C PRO A 38 0.11 -30.04 -11.64
N PRO A 39 1.13 -30.49 -12.40
CA PRO A 39 2.31 -29.67 -12.64
C PRO A 39 1.88 -28.37 -13.32
N VAL A 40 2.00 -27.25 -12.59
CA VAL A 40 1.92 -25.91 -13.18
C VAL A 40 3.16 -25.79 -14.05
N SER A 41 3.00 -26.06 -15.33
CA SER A 41 3.99 -25.65 -16.33
C SER A 41 4.06 -24.13 -16.27
N LEU A 42 5.16 -23.61 -15.71
CA LEU A 42 5.57 -22.23 -15.88
C LEU A 42 5.81 -22.00 -17.37
N GLU A 43 4.74 -21.72 -18.10
CA GLU A 43 4.86 -21.16 -19.43
C GLU A 43 5.57 -19.82 -19.28
N ARG A 44 6.69 -19.67 -19.98
CA ARG A 44 7.43 -18.42 -20.03
C ARG A 44 6.48 -17.36 -20.57
N VAL A 45 6.20 -16.34 -19.77
CA VAL A 45 5.56 -15.11 -20.24
C VAL A 45 6.51 -14.52 -21.27
N ASP A 46 6.12 -14.57 -22.54
CA ASP A 46 6.85 -13.94 -23.62
C ASP A 46 6.65 -12.41 -23.50
N PRO A 47 7.70 -11.63 -23.18
CA PRO A 47 7.59 -10.19 -23.00
C PRO A 47 7.19 -9.45 -24.28
N ASN A 48 7.14 -10.13 -25.43
CA ASN A 48 6.72 -9.58 -26.71
C ASN A 48 5.40 -10.16 -27.23
N LYS A 49 4.65 -10.94 -26.43
CA LYS A 49 3.33 -11.42 -26.84
C LYS A 49 2.30 -10.29 -26.68
N PRO A 50 1.73 -9.75 -27.77
CA PRO A 50 0.68 -8.74 -27.65
C PRO A 50 -0.54 -9.36 -26.94
N PRO A 51 -1.24 -8.62 -26.07
CA PRO A 51 -2.40 -9.13 -25.38
C PRO A 51 -3.45 -9.56 -26.41
N ALA A 52 -4.01 -10.76 -26.19
CA ALA A 52 -5.10 -11.25 -27.03
C ALA A 52 -6.25 -10.24 -26.97
N ALA A 53 -6.65 -9.75 -28.14
CA ALA A 53 -7.80 -8.87 -28.30
C ALA A 53 -9.05 -9.61 -27.83
N GLY A 54 -9.43 -9.38 -26.56
CA GLY A 54 -10.69 -9.81 -25.99
C GLY A 54 -11.81 -8.95 -26.57
N GLU A 55 -12.81 -9.63 -27.12
CA GLU A 55 -13.90 -9.04 -27.87
C GLU A 55 -14.69 -7.99 -27.09
N ALA A 56 -14.94 -6.89 -27.78
CA ALA A 56 -15.63 -5.71 -27.31
C ALA A 56 -17.12 -5.97 -27.02
N GLY A 57 -17.51 -5.98 -25.74
CA GLY A 57 -18.90 -5.77 -25.33
C GLY A 57 -19.33 -4.33 -25.63
N ALA A 58 -20.41 -4.15 -26.39
CA ALA A 58 -20.98 -2.85 -26.74
C ALA A 58 -21.66 -2.19 -25.52
N GLY A 59 -21.07 -1.11 -25.02
CA GLY A 59 -21.61 -0.19 -24.02
C GLY A 59 -21.48 1.26 -24.49
N PRO A 60 -22.03 2.24 -23.75
CA PRO A 60 -22.23 3.62 -24.21
C PRO A 60 -20.91 4.23 -24.71
N THR A 61 -20.98 4.93 -25.85
CA THR A 61 -19.86 5.42 -26.66
C THR A 61 -18.56 5.65 -25.87
N ARG A 62 -17.60 4.74 -26.04
CA ARG A 62 -16.23 4.87 -25.55
C ARG A 62 -15.66 6.18 -26.09
N ARG A 63 -15.52 7.19 -25.23
CA ARG A 63 -14.63 8.31 -25.52
C ARG A 63 -13.24 7.83 -25.16
N GLU A 64 -12.54 7.33 -26.18
CA GLU A 64 -11.11 7.07 -26.12
C GLU A 64 -10.38 8.37 -25.78
N CYS A 65 -9.33 8.26 -24.98
CA CYS A 65 -8.45 9.37 -24.68
C CYS A 65 -7.77 9.89 -25.96
N PRO A 66 -7.92 11.17 -26.33
CA PRO A 66 -7.09 11.75 -27.37
C PRO A 66 -5.62 11.59 -26.98
N ALA A 67 -4.79 11.10 -27.89
CA ALA A 67 -3.38 10.75 -27.64
C ALA A 67 -2.52 11.94 -27.17
N ASP A 68 -3.05 13.17 -27.22
CA ASP A 68 -2.40 14.43 -26.87
C ASP A 68 -3.06 15.17 -25.70
N ASP A 69 -4.12 14.64 -25.07
CA ASP A 69 -4.84 15.30 -23.96
C ASP A 69 -4.89 14.45 -22.68
N ALA A 70 -3.72 14.15 -22.12
CA ALA A 70 -3.62 13.43 -20.86
C ALA A 70 -4.33 14.15 -19.69
N ALA A 71 -4.32 15.49 -19.68
CA ALA A 71 -4.98 16.28 -18.64
C ALA A 71 -6.50 16.15 -18.72
N GLY A 72 -7.08 16.27 -19.91
CA GLY A 72 -8.51 16.05 -20.13
C GLY A 72 -8.93 14.61 -19.81
N CYS A 73 -8.07 13.63 -20.11
CA CYS A 73 -8.28 12.25 -19.74
C CYS A 73 -8.31 12.00 -18.24
N ILE A 74 -7.36 12.58 -17.50
CA ILE A 74 -7.35 12.53 -16.04
C ILE A 74 -8.62 13.18 -15.47
N ALA A 75 -9.01 14.35 -16.00
CA ALA A 75 -10.23 15.03 -15.56
C ALA A 75 -11.49 14.19 -15.84
N LEU A 76 -11.56 13.54 -17.01
CA LEU A 76 -12.65 12.65 -17.36
C LEU A 76 -12.69 11.40 -16.46
N ALA A 77 -11.53 10.80 -16.18
CA ALA A 77 -11.40 9.68 -15.26
C ALA A 77 -11.90 10.06 -13.86
N MET A 78 -11.52 11.24 -13.36
CA MET A 78 -11.99 11.77 -12.08
C MET A 78 -13.51 11.98 -12.07
N ARG A 79 -14.10 12.47 -13.16
CA ARG A 79 -15.56 12.62 -13.27
C ARG A 79 -16.29 11.27 -13.24
N TYR A 80 -15.79 10.27 -13.95
CA TYR A 80 -16.31 8.90 -13.87
C TYR A 80 -16.15 8.30 -12.47
N TYR A 81 -15.02 8.56 -11.81
CA TYR A 81 -14.78 8.09 -10.44
C TYR A 81 -15.74 8.73 -9.43
N ALA A 82 -15.95 10.04 -9.52
CA ALA A 82 -16.81 10.81 -8.61
C ALA A 82 -18.31 10.70 -8.94
N GLY A 83 -18.66 10.41 -10.20
CA GLY A 83 -20.04 10.52 -10.70
C GLY A 83 -20.48 11.97 -10.92
N GLU A 84 -19.54 12.85 -11.29
CA GLU A 84 -19.81 14.28 -11.56
C GLU A 84 -20.21 14.49 -13.01
N ASP A 85 -21.46 14.91 -13.23
CA ASP A 85 -22.08 15.12 -14.55
C ASP A 85 -22.11 13.86 -15.44
N VAL A 86 -21.73 12.69 -14.91
CA VAL A 86 -21.80 11.36 -15.52
C VAL A 86 -22.16 10.32 -14.45
N GLU A 87 -22.72 9.18 -14.83
CA GLU A 87 -22.91 8.07 -13.89
C GLU A 87 -21.55 7.57 -13.38
N ARG A 88 -21.47 7.30 -12.08
CA ARG A 88 -20.25 6.80 -11.45
C ARG A 88 -19.86 5.44 -12.05
N ASP A 89 -18.67 5.37 -12.63
CA ASP A 89 -18.08 4.16 -13.21
C ASP A 89 -16.58 4.11 -12.91
N ALA A 90 -16.22 3.47 -11.80
CA ALA A 90 -14.83 3.31 -11.38
C ALA A 90 -14.01 2.44 -12.34
N ALA A 91 -14.65 1.48 -13.04
CA ALA A 91 -13.96 0.66 -14.02
C ALA A 91 -13.58 1.47 -15.26
N GLN A 92 -14.45 2.39 -15.70
CA GLN A 92 -14.13 3.35 -16.75
C GLN A 92 -13.05 4.34 -16.31
N ALA A 93 -13.10 4.83 -15.07
CA ALA A 93 -12.03 5.67 -14.52
C ALA A 93 -10.68 4.96 -14.52
N ALA A 94 -10.63 3.70 -14.07
CA ALA A 94 -9.42 2.89 -14.05
C ALA A 94 -8.81 2.70 -15.45
N ARG A 95 -9.63 2.41 -16.46
CA ARG A 95 -9.18 2.30 -17.86
C ARG A 95 -8.53 3.59 -18.37
N LEU A 96 -9.18 4.73 -18.13
CA LEU A 96 -8.63 6.03 -18.54
C LEU A 96 -7.32 6.36 -17.82
N PHE A 97 -7.23 6.05 -16.52
CA PHE A 97 -5.97 6.21 -15.77
C PHE A 97 -4.87 5.28 -16.25
N GLU A 98 -5.22 4.05 -16.65
CA GLU A 98 -4.29 3.07 -17.24
C GLU A 98 -3.73 3.59 -18.56
N GLU A 99 -4.58 4.04 -19.49
CA GLU A 99 -4.18 4.64 -20.76
C GLU A 99 -3.20 5.82 -20.54
N VAL A 100 -3.53 6.71 -19.61
CA VAL A 100 -2.68 7.88 -19.29
C VAL A 100 -1.36 7.45 -18.62
N CYS A 101 -1.39 6.42 -17.77
CA CYS A 101 -0.19 5.87 -17.13
C CYS A 101 0.75 5.23 -18.16
N GLU A 102 0.21 4.46 -19.11
CA GLU A 102 0.94 3.83 -20.20
C GLU A 102 1.55 4.86 -21.16
N ALA A 103 0.89 6.00 -21.34
CA ALA A 103 1.45 7.17 -22.04
C ALA A 103 2.59 7.86 -21.28
N GLY A 104 2.99 7.35 -20.11
CA GLY A 104 4.12 7.85 -19.33
C GLY A 104 3.81 9.08 -18.48
N VAL A 105 2.52 9.40 -18.29
CA VAL A 105 2.09 10.53 -17.44
C VAL A 105 1.90 10.02 -16.01
N PRO A 106 2.75 10.43 -15.05
CA PRO A 106 2.75 9.88 -13.69
C PRO A 106 1.42 10.01 -12.97
N ARG A 107 0.70 11.11 -13.21
CA ARG A 107 -0.60 11.39 -12.59
C ARG A 107 -1.66 10.34 -12.93
N GLY A 108 -1.62 9.75 -14.13
CA GLY A 108 -2.47 8.61 -14.48
C GLY A 108 -2.15 7.38 -13.64
N CYS A 109 -0.86 7.08 -13.46
CA CYS A 109 -0.41 5.99 -12.59
C CYS A 109 -0.83 6.19 -11.13
N VAL A 110 -0.89 7.44 -10.64
CA VAL A 110 -1.41 7.73 -9.30
C VAL A 110 -2.88 7.34 -9.19
N GLY A 111 -3.71 7.78 -10.13
CA GLY A 111 -5.15 7.48 -10.13
C GLY A 111 -5.43 5.97 -10.17
N LEU A 112 -4.81 5.26 -11.10
CA LEU A 112 -4.92 3.80 -11.18
C LEU A 112 -4.37 3.12 -9.93
N GLY A 113 -3.22 3.59 -9.43
CA GLY A 113 -2.56 3.06 -8.25
C GLY A 113 -3.45 3.10 -7.01
N VAL A 114 -4.16 4.22 -6.80
CA VAL A 114 -5.11 4.37 -5.70
C VAL A 114 -6.29 3.41 -5.85
N LEU A 115 -6.92 3.33 -7.02
CA LEU A 115 -8.09 2.46 -7.24
C LEU A 115 -7.77 1.00 -6.99
N LEU A 116 -6.63 0.52 -7.49
CA LEU A 116 -6.18 -0.86 -7.27
C LEU A 116 -5.77 -1.12 -5.82
N ALA A 117 -5.16 -0.13 -5.15
CA ALA A 117 -4.73 -0.28 -3.76
C ALA A 117 -5.91 -0.35 -2.77
N THR A 118 -6.99 0.38 -3.05
CA THR A 118 -8.18 0.43 -2.19
C THR A 118 -9.28 -0.54 -2.62
N GLY A 119 -9.27 -1.00 -3.88
CA GLY A 119 -10.34 -1.80 -4.45
C GLY A 119 -11.65 -1.01 -4.64
N ASP A 120 -11.58 0.33 -4.74
CA ASP A 120 -12.76 1.17 -4.86
C ASP A 120 -13.35 1.10 -6.27
N GLY A 121 -14.31 0.18 -6.45
CA GLY A 121 -15.02 -0.02 -7.70
C GLY A 121 -14.22 -0.76 -8.79
N VAL A 122 -13.06 -1.32 -8.42
CA VAL A 122 -12.26 -2.25 -9.22
C VAL A 122 -11.80 -3.43 -8.37
N GLU A 123 -11.31 -4.50 -9.00
CA GLU A 123 -10.72 -5.62 -8.27
C GLU A 123 -9.50 -5.14 -7.48
N LEU A 124 -9.45 -5.50 -6.20
CA LEU A 124 -8.38 -5.13 -5.28
C LEU A 124 -7.06 -5.79 -5.71
N ASP A 125 -6.07 -4.98 -6.05
CA ASP A 125 -4.70 -5.41 -6.36
C ASP A 125 -3.70 -4.45 -5.70
N THR A 126 -3.56 -4.59 -4.38
CA THR A 126 -2.67 -3.74 -3.59
C THR A 126 -1.21 -3.78 -4.07
N PRO A 127 -0.59 -4.94 -4.37
CA PRO A 127 0.79 -4.97 -4.87
C PRO A 127 1.00 -4.16 -6.16
N ARG A 128 0.08 -4.28 -7.13
CA ARG A 128 0.13 -3.49 -8.36
C ARG A 128 -0.10 -2.01 -8.09
N GLY A 129 -1.09 -1.67 -7.27
CA GLY A 129 -1.38 -0.29 -6.88
C GLY A 129 -0.16 0.41 -6.26
N LEU A 130 0.54 -0.26 -5.34
CA LEU A 130 1.76 0.25 -4.70
C LEU A 130 2.91 0.43 -5.70
N THR A 131 3.05 -0.49 -6.65
CA THR A 131 4.06 -0.38 -7.70
C THR A 131 3.83 0.86 -8.57
N LEU A 132 2.57 1.14 -8.92
CA LEU A 132 2.19 2.32 -9.71
C LEU A 132 2.46 3.62 -8.94
N LEU A 133 2.12 3.67 -7.65
CA LEU A 133 2.41 4.84 -6.80
C LEU A 133 3.92 5.08 -6.65
N LEU A 134 4.70 4.01 -6.48
CA LEU A 134 6.16 4.09 -6.43
C LEU A 134 6.74 4.63 -7.73
N ASN A 135 6.27 4.13 -8.88
CA ASN A 135 6.70 4.61 -10.18
C ASN A 135 6.35 6.08 -10.39
N ALA A 136 5.15 6.50 -10.02
CA ALA A 136 4.73 7.90 -10.10
C ALA A 136 5.59 8.82 -9.22
N CYS A 137 5.87 8.42 -7.98
CA CYS A 137 6.76 9.18 -7.09
C CYS A 137 8.19 9.27 -7.65
N ASN A 138 8.74 8.16 -8.15
CA ASN A 138 10.08 8.14 -8.75
C ASN A 138 10.16 9.00 -10.03
N ALA A 139 9.04 9.14 -10.76
CA ALA A 139 8.91 10.05 -11.89
C ALA A 139 8.70 11.52 -11.48
N GLY A 140 8.72 11.82 -10.18
CA GLY A 140 8.62 13.17 -9.63
C GLY A 140 7.20 13.66 -9.40
N ASP A 141 6.17 12.80 -9.46
CA ASP A 141 4.80 13.20 -9.13
C ASP A 141 4.65 13.37 -7.61
N PRO A 142 4.37 14.60 -7.13
CA PRO A 142 4.27 14.89 -5.71
C PRO A 142 3.13 14.14 -5.02
N LEU A 143 2.00 13.95 -5.72
CA LEU A 143 0.84 13.21 -5.21
C LEU A 143 1.13 11.71 -5.15
N GLY A 144 1.89 11.17 -6.11
CA GLY A 144 2.40 9.80 -6.03
C GLY A 144 3.23 9.57 -4.77
N CYS A 145 4.14 10.50 -4.47
CA CYS A 145 4.93 10.44 -3.24
C CYS A 145 4.07 10.58 -1.98
N SER A 146 3.08 11.47 -1.97
CA SER A 146 2.20 11.63 -0.80
C SER A 146 1.35 10.38 -0.53
N ARG A 147 0.76 9.80 -1.58
CA ARG A 147 -0.03 8.57 -1.47
C ARG A 147 0.83 7.41 -0.99
N LEU A 148 2.02 7.22 -1.54
CA LEU A 148 2.93 6.18 -1.07
C LEU A 148 3.38 6.40 0.39
N GLY A 149 3.64 7.65 0.79
CA GLY A 149 3.98 8.00 2.16
C GLY A 149 2.86 7.66 3.15
N ILE A 150 1.60 7.93 2.79
CA ILE A 150 0.42 7.56 3.61
C ILE A 150 0.38 6.05 3.82
N VAL A 151 0.60 5.27 2.76
CA VAL A 151 0.64 3.80 2.87
C VAL A 151 1.74 3.35 3.85
N TYR A 152 2.95 3.92 3.78
CA TYR A 152 4.03 3.59 4.73
C TYR A 152 3.70 3.99 6.17
N MET A 153 2.93 5.05 6.40
CA MET A 153 2.46 5.43 7.74
C MET A 153 1.43 4.45 8.31
N GLN A 154 0.54 3.94 7.45
CA GLN A 154 -0.54 3.04 7.84
C GLN A 154 -0.11 1.58 7.92
N GLY A 155 0.85 1.17 7.08
CA GLY A 155 1.26 -0.22 6.94
C GLY A 155 0.28 -1.07 6.13
N GLU A 156 -0.45 -0.48 5.19
CA GLU A 156 -1.43 -1.18 4.35
C GLU A 156 -0.74 -1.85 3.15
N GLY A 157 -0.75 -3.17 3.08
CA GLY A 157 -0.08 -3.92 2.01
C GLY A 157 1.45 -3.91 2.05
N LEU A 158 2.05 -3.15 2.98
CA LEU A 158 3.49 -3.10 3.21
C LEU A 158 3.81 -2.90 4.70
N ARG A 159 5.04 -3.22 5.11
CA ARG A 159 5.46 -3.02 6.50
C ARG A 159 5.49 -1.53 6.81
N ARG A 160 4.78 -1.13 7.87
CA ARG A 160 4.78 0.24 8.40
C ARG A 160 6.22 0.75 8.59
N ASP A 161 6.51 1.93 8.04
CA ASP A 161 7.84 2.55 8.08
C ASP A 161 7.71 4.09 8.10
N PRO A 162 7.59 4.71 9.28
CA PRO A 162 7.37 6.15 9.37
C PRO A 162 8.57 6.99 8.92
N ALA A 163 9.79 6.45 9.03
CA ALA A 163 10.98 7.12 8.52
C ALA A 163 10.89 7.24 7.00
N ARG A 164 10.56 6.13 6.31
CA ARG A 164 10.37 6.15 4.85
C ARG A 164 9.19 7.03 4.42
N ALA A 165 8.09 6.99 5.16
CA ALA A 165 6.95 7.87 4.89
C ALA A 165 7.32 9.35 4.98
N THR A 166 8.13 9.72 5.98
CA THR A 166 8.60 11.09 6.17
C THR A 166 9.44 11.55 4.98
N GLU A 167 10.36 10.73 4.49
CA GLU A 167 11.15 11.04 3.28
C GLU A 167 10.24 11.29 2.05
N LEU A 168 9.22 10.45 1.86
CA LEU A 168 8.26 10.59 0.76
C LEU A 168 7.39 11.84 0.90
N PHE A 169 6.97 12.15 2.12
CA PHE A 169 6.25 13.38 2.41
C PHE A 169 7.11 14.61 2.16
N GLU A 170 8.42 14.56 2.42
CA GLU A 170 9.32 15.70 2.15
C GLU A 170 9.47 15.95 0.65
N LEU A 171 9.50 14.87 -0.15
CA LEU A 171 9.45 14.95 -1.61
C LEU A 171 8.12 15.54 -2.08
N ALA A 172 6.99 15.03 -1.58
CA ALA A 172 5.66 15.53 -1.93
C ALA A 172 5.49 17.02 -1.58
N CYS A 173 5.86 17.41 -0.36
CA CYS A 173 5.82 18.78 0.12
C CYS A 173 6.68 19.71 -0.75
N SER A 174 7.90 19.29 -1.07
CA SER A 174 8.80 20.07 -1.94
C SER A 174 8.32 20.14 -3.39
N GLY A 175 7.53 19.15 -3.82
CA GLY A 175 6.88 19.10 -5.12
C GLY A 175 5.56 19.88 -5.22
N GLY A 176 5.07 20.45 -4.11
CA GLY A 176 3.86 21.30 -4.11
C GLY A 176 2.61 20.66 -3.52
N GLU A 177 2.67 19.46 -2.93
CA GLU A 177 1.58 18.93 -2.09
C GLU A 177 1.62 19.59 -0.71
N LEU A 178 1.10 20.81 -0.63
CA LEU A 178 1.27 21.65 0.55
C LEU A 178 0.46 21.15 1.77
N GLU A 179 -0.63 20.41 1.56
CA GLU A 179 -1.35 19.70 2.64
C GLU A 179 -0.43 18.71 3.38
N ILE A 180 0.50 18.09 2.65
CA ILE A 180 1.48 17.17 3.21
C ILE A 180 2.57 17.91 3.98
N CYS A 181 2.92 19.14 3.58
CA CYS A 181 3.80 19.99 4.37
C CYS A 181 3.21 20.26 5.77
N ALA A 182 1.91 20.55 5.88
CA ALA A 182 1.27 20.78 7.17
C ALA A 182 1.28 19.50 8.05
N SER A 183 1.04 18.35 7.43
CA SER A 183 1.11 17.05 8.10
C SER A 183 2.51 16.75 8.62
N LEU A 184 3.55 17.00 7.81
CA LEU A 184 4.96 16.91 8.23
C LEU A 184 5.30 17.86 9.36
N GLY A 185 4.82 19.10 9.30
CA GLY A 185 4.98 20.08 10.37
C GLY A 185 4.44 19.55 11.69
N SER A 186 3.25 18.93 11.65
CA SER A 186 2.60 18.34 12.81
C SER A 186 3.34 17.11 13.34
N MET A 187 3.87 16.26 12.46
CA MET A 187 4.71 15.12 12.83
C MET A 187 5.98 15.59 13.57
N TYR A 188 6.70 16.57 13.03
CA TYR A 188 7.90 17.11 13.67
C TYR A 188 7.61 17.90 14.95
N PHE A 189 6.47 18.59 15.02
CA PHE A 189 6.07 19.35 16.21
C PHE A 189 5.73 18.43 17.39
N SER A 190 4.94 17.38 17.13
CA SER A 190 4.49 16.42 18.14
C SER A 190 5.57 15.41 18.52
N GLY A 191 6.46 15.06 17.58
CA GLY A 191 7.46 14.01 17.78
C GLY A 191 6.84 12.60 17.79
N VAL A 192 5.63 12.45 17.24
CA VAL A 192 4.99 11.14 17.06
C VAL A 192 5.56 10.51 15.79
N ASP A 193 5.99 9.25 15.89
CA ASP A 193 6.62 8.45 14.82
C ASP A 193 7.95 8.96 14.24
N VAL A 194 8.26 10.24 14.43
CA VAL A 194 9.54 10.87 14.06
C VAL A 194 10.11 11.65 15.25
N PRO A 195 11.45 11.80 15.36
CA PRO A 195 12.03 12.64 16.38
C PRO A 195 11.49 14.08 16.31
N ARG A 196 11.07 14.60 17.47
CA ARG A 196 10.58 15.99 17.58
C ARG A 196 11.64 16.96 17.09
N ASN A 197 11.26 17.86 16.19
CA ASN A 197 12.16 18.88 15.63
C ASN A 197 11.37 20.16 15.32
N LEU A 198 11.47 21.15 16.20
CA LEU A 198 10.71 22.39 16.06
C LEU A 198 11.18 23.22 14.86
N GLU A 199 12.47 23.22 14.53
CA GLU A 199 12.98 23.95 13.36
C GLU A 199 12.39 23.40 12.06
N ARG A 200 12.39 22.07 11.89
CA ARG A 200 11.75 21.42 10.74
C ARG A 200 10.24 21.63 10.75
N ALA A 201 9.59 21.58 11.92
CA ALA A 201 8.16 21.84 12.03
C ALA A 201 7.81 23.24 11.50
N HIS A 202 8.51 24.28 11.99
CA HIS A 202 8.32 25.65 11.54
C HIS A 202 8.59 25.81 10.04
N LEU A 203 9.63 25.16 9.50
CA LEU A 203 9.90 25.19 8.07
C LEU A 203 8.73 24.62 7.25
N MET A 204 8.20 23.47 7.66
CA MET A 204 7.12 22.80 6.92
C MET A 204 5.79 23.55 7.05
N PHE A 205 5.48 24.13 8.22
CA PHE A 205 4.31 25.00 8.38
C PHE A 205 4.42 26.27 7.53
N ASN A 206 5.59 26.90 7.49
CA ASN A 206 5.82 28.05 6.60
C ASN A 206 5.66 27.71 5.12
N LYS A 207 6.10 26.51 4.69
CA LYS A 207 5.82 26.03 3.33
C LYS A 207 4.31 25.85 3.09
N ALA A 208 3.58 25.28 4.05
CA ALA A 208 2.13 25.10 3.97
C ALA A 208 1.34 26.41 4.01
N CYS A 209 1.85 27.46 4.66
CA CYS A 209 1.23 28.78 4.71
C CYS A 209 1.10 29.40 3.30
N LEU A 210 2.03 29.10 2.37
CA LEU A 210 2.02 29.62 1.00
C LEU A 210 0.86 29.08 0.14
N SER A 211 0.11 28.08 0.61
CA SER A 211 -1.07 27.49 -0.07
C SER A 211 -2.36 28.29 0.07
N GLY A 212 -2.35 29.41 0.81
CA GLY A 212 -3.57 30.16 1.13
C GLY A 212 -4.32 29.63 2.35
N HIS A 213 -3.71 28.76 3.17
CA HIS A 213 -4.21 28.41 4.50
C HIS A 213 -3.54 29.30 5.55
N ALA A 214 -4.15 30.45 5.81
CA ALA A 214 -3.62 31.42 6.79
C ALA A 214 -3.43 30.83 8.20
N ASP A 215 -4.22 29.81 8.54
CA ASP A 215 -4.15 29.10 9.83
C ASP A 215 -2.87 28.25 10.01
N ALA A 216 -2.17 27.95 8.92
CA ALA A 216 -0.89 27.24 8.93
C ALA A 216 0.32 28.19 9.10
N CYS A 217 0.09 29.51 9.10
CA CYS A 217 1.14 30.51 9.29
C CYS A 217 1.41 30.67 10.79
N VAL A 218 2.58 30.22 11.25
CA VAL A 218 3.02 30.24 12.66
C VAL A 218 4.35 30.94 12.84
#